data_AF-A0A2D4KTP2-F1
#
_entry.id   AF-A0A2D4KTP2-F1
#
_cell.length_a   1.000
_cell.length_b   1.000
_cell.length_c   1.000
_cell.angle_alpha   90.00
_cell.angle_beta   90.00
_cell.angle_gamma   90.00
#
_symmetry.space_group_name_H-M   'P 1'
#
loop_
_entity.id
_entity.type
_entity.pdbx_description
1 polymer ?
#
loop_
_entity_poly.entity_id
_entity_poly.type
_entity_poly.pdbx_seq_one_letter_code
_entity_poly.pdbx_strand_id
1 'polypeptide(L)'
;YWYKPEISREQAIALLKDKEPGAFIIRDSHSFRGAYGLAMKVASPPPGVIQQSKKGDITNELVRHFLIETSPKGVKLKGCPNEPNFGCLSALVYQHSIMPLALPCKLVIPDRDPMDETKETTSSSSSATDLLKQGAACNVLFINSVEMESLTG
;
A
#
# COMPACT_ATOMS: atom_id res chain seq x y z
N TYR A 1 -8.12 -2.88 2.89
CA TYR A 1 -7.80 -2.41 1.54
C TYR A 1 -6.57 -3.12 0.94
N TRP A 2 -5.36 -2.88 1.43
CA TRP A 2 -4.12 -3.38 0.80
C TRP A 2 -3.67 -4.79 1.19
N TYR A 3 -4.27 -5.42 2.21
CA TYR A 3 -3.97 -6.82 2.59
C TYR A 3 -5.00 -7.77 1.97
N LYS A 4 -4.52 -8.75 1.19
CA LYS A 4 -5.29 -9.74 0.45
C LYS A 4 -4.60 -11.11 0.59
N PRO A 5 -4.85 -11.86 1.68
CA PRO A 5 -4.08 -13.09 1.98
C PRO A 5 -4.13 -14.14 0.87
N GLU A 6 -5.30 -14.30 0.24
CA GLU A 6 -5.59 -15.40 -0.69
C GLU A 6 -5.13 -15.17 -2.14
N ILE A 7 -4.73 -13.95 -2.51
CA ILE A 7 -4.43 -13.68 -3.92
C ILE A 7 -3.08 -14.27 -4.32
N SER A 8 -2.99 -14.76 -5.56
CA SER A 8 -1.73 -15.25 -6.11
C SER A 8 -0.76 -14.11 -6.44
N ARG A 9 0.48 -14.48 -6.75
CA ARG A 9 1.48 -13.54 -7.27
C ARG A 9 0.99 -12.87 -8.56
N GLU A 10 0.44 -13.67 -9.46
CA GLU A 10 -0.02 -13.25 -10.78
C GLU A 10 -1.24 -12.33 -10.66
N GLN A 11 -2.15 -12.63 -9.73
CA GLN A 11 -3.29 -11.75 -9.42
C GLN A 11 -2.82 -10.39 -8.87
N ALA A 12 -1.80 -10.38 -8.00
CA ALA A 12 -1.23 -9.13 -7.50
C ALA A 12 -0.62 -8.28 -8.63
N ILE A 13 0.07 -8.91 -9.59
CA ILE A 13 0.59 -8.24 -10.78
C ILE A 13 -0.56 -7.64 -11.61
N ALA A 14 -1.60 -8.43 -11.89
CA ALA A 14 -2.74 -7.98 -12.68
C ALA A 14 -3.45 -6.76 -12.06
N LEU A 15 -3.53 -6.69 -10.71
CA LEU A 15 -4.13 -5.56 -10.00
C LEU A 15 -3.23 -4.31 -9.98
N LEU A 16 -1.91 -4.45 -10.11
CA LEU A 16 -0.94 -3.35 -9.94
C LEU A 16 -0.33 -2.84 -11.24
N LYS A 17 -0.36 -3.62 -12.34
CA LYS A 17 0.33 -3.27 -13.59
C LYS A 17 -0.11 -1.94 -14.20
N ASP A 18 -1.37 -1.55 -14.00
CA ASP A 18 -1.97 -0.31 -14.52
C ASP A 18 -2.17 0.75 -13.43
N LYS A 19 -1.59 0.55 -12.24
CA LYS A 19 -1.65 1.51 -11.13
C LYS A 19 -0.46 2.47 -11.15
N GLU A 20 -0.59 3.53 -10.37
CA GLU A 20 0.49 4.49 -10.15
C GLU A 20 1.66 3.87 -9.36
N PRO A 21 2.91 4.34 -9.58
CA PRO A 21 4.06 3.93 -8.78
C PRO A 21 3.84 4.11 -7.28
N GLY A 22 4.24 3.13 -6.48
CA GLY A 22 4.02 3.10 -5.03
C GLY A 22 2.72 2.40 -4.61
N ALA A 23 1.79 2.15 -5.54
CA ALA A 23 0.65 1.26 -5.28
C ALA A 23 1.15 -0.15 -4.92
N PHE A 24 0.51 -0.78 -3.94
CA PHE A 24 0.99 -2.05 -3.41
C PHE A 24 -0.14 -2.95 -2.89
N ILE A 25 0.17 -4.25 -2.79
CA ILE A 25 -0.67 -5.26 -2.14
C ILE A 25 0.24 -6.17 -1.30
N ILE A 26 -0.22 -6.53 -0.10
CA ILE A 26 0.38 -7.59 0.72
C ILE A 26 -0.52 -8.81 0.69
N ARG A 27 0.08 -9.98 0.49
CA ARG A 27 -0.58 -11.29 0.48
C ARG A 27 0.18 -12.30 1.34
N ASP A 28 -0.40 -13.45 1.60
CA ASP A 28 0.32 -14.52 2.26
C ASP A 28 1.36 -15.14 1.32
N SER A 29 2.49 -15.54 1.90
CA SER A 29 3.56 -16.18 1.13
C SER A 29 3.32 -17.68 1.03
N HIS A 30 3.06 -18.16 -0.19
CA HIS A 30 3.01 -19.59 -0.48
C HIS A 30 4.39 -20.26 -0.48
N SER A 31 5.46 -19.49 -0.72
CA SER A 31 6.83 -20.02 -0.80
C SER A 31 7.51 -20.11 0.56
N PHE A 32 7.10 -19.29 1.53
CA PHE A 32 7.69 -19.24 2.86
C PHE A 32 6.58 -19.22 3.91
N ARG A 33 6.39 -20.33 4.62
CA ARG A 33 5.35 -20.46 5.65
C ARG A 33 5.47 -19.36 6.70
N GLY A 34 4.37 -18.68 6.99
CA GLY A 34 4.29 -17.61 7.98
C GLY A 34 4.87 -16.26 7.54
N ALA A 35 5.40 -16.17 6.32
CA ALA A 35 5.86 -14.91 5.74
C ALA A 35 4.78 -14.27 4.85
N TYR A 36 4.97 -13.01 4.48
CA TYR A 36 4.09 -12.29 3.57
C TYR A 36 4.82 -11.91 2.28
N GLY A 37 4.08 -11.88 1.18
CA GLY A 37 4.55 -11.32 -0.09
C GLY A 37 4.05 -9.89 -0.24
N LEU A 38 4.97 -8.94 -0.41
CA LEU A 38 4.67 -7.57 -0.81
C LEU A 38 4.88 -7.42 -2.31
N ALA A 39 3.85 -7.03 -3.05
CA ALA A 39 3.95 -6.61 -4.44
C ALA A 39 3.77 -5.09 -4.52
N MET A 40 4.66 -4.37 -5.20
CA MET A 40 4.52 -2.93 -5.44
C MET A 40 4.78 -2.56 -6.89
N LYS A 41 4.04 -1.56 -7.39
CA LYS A 41 4.28 -0.93 -8.68
C LYS A 41 5.44 0.05 -8.59
N VAL A 42 6.37 0.00 -9.54
CA VAL A 42 7.49 0.94 -9.68
C VAL A 42 7.40 1.73 -10.98
N ALA A 43 8.02 2.92 -11.00
CA ALA A 43 7.96 3.83 -12.14
C ALA A 43 8.84 3.38 -13.34
N SER A 44 9.96 2.71 -13.07
CA SER A 44 10.91 2.31 -14.10
C SER A 44 11.48 0.91 -13.84
N PRO A 45 11.79 0.15 -14.91
CA PRO A 45 12.50 -1.10 -14.76
C PRO A 45 13.94 -0.82 -14.27
N PRO A 46 14.59 -1.77 -13.58
CA PRO A 46 15.96 -1.58 -13.12
C PRO A 46 16.92 -1.33 -14.29
N PRO A 47 18.02 -0.57 -14.07
CA PRO A 47 19.08 -0.41 -15.06
C PRO A 47 19.69 -1.79 -15.36
N GLY A 48 19.44 -2.33 -16.56
CA GLY A 48 19.95 -3.63 -17.01
C GLY A 48 18.92 -4.53 -17.70
N VAL A 49 17.62 -4.33 -17.48
CA VAL A 49 16.57 -5.18 -18.09
C VAL A 49 16.21 -4.74 -19.52
N ILE A 50 16.50 -3.49 -19.88
CA ILE A 50 16.18 -2.88 -21.18
C ILE A 50 16.88 -3.61 -22.36
N GLN A 51 17.94 -4.39 -22.11
CA GLN A 51 18.68 -5.08 -23.17
C GLN A 51 18.12 -6.45 -23.58
N GLN A 52 17.22 -7.09 -22.83
CA GLN A 52 16.85 -8.50 -23.08
C GLN A 52 15.39 -8.75 -23.50
N SER A 53 14.43 -7.86 -23.22
CA SER A 53 13.00 -8.12 -23.48
C SER A 53 12.46 -7.39 -24.71
N LYS A 54 12.81 -7.85 -25.92
CA LYS A 54 12.06 -7.49 -27.15
C LYS A 54 10.66 -8.17 -27.24
N LYS A 55 10.18 -8.86 -26.20
CA LYS A 55 8.94 -9.66 -26.24
C LYS A 55 8.24 -9.89 -24.88
N GLY A 56 8.63 -9.19 -23.83
CA GLY A 56 7.97 -9.25 -22.51
C GLY A 56 7.05 -8.04 -22.33
N ASP A 57 5.86 -8.24 -21.77
CA ASP A 57 4.94 -7.14 -21.44
C ASP A 57 5.56 -6.29 -20.31
N ILE A 58 6.21 -5.19 -20.72
CA ILE A 58 7.01 -4.24 -19.92
C ILE A 58 6.26 -3.81 -18.64
N THR A 59 4.92 -3.78 -18.68
CA THR A 59 4.08 -3.40 -17.55
C THR A 59 4.16 -4.38 -16.36
N ASN A 60 4.36 -5.68 -16.63
CA ASN A 60 4.52 -6.70 -15.59
C ASN A 60 5.90 -6.64 -14.95
N GLU A 61 6.93 -6.21 -15.70
CA GLU A 61 8.29 -6.02 -15.18
C GLU A 61 8.38 -4.85 -14.18
N LEU A 62 7.38 -3.97 -14.19
CA LEU A 62 7.24 -2.85 -13.26
C LEU A 62 6.57 -3.23 -11.92
N VAL A 63 6.26 -4.50 -11.67
CA VAL A 63 5.75 -4.96 -10.37
C VAL A 63 6.85 -5.72 -9.61
N ARG A 64 7.39 -5.08 -8.57
CA ARG A 64 8.42 -5.67 -7.72
C ARG A 64 7.81 -6.48 -6.60
N HIS A 65 8.46 -7.60 -6.30
CA HIS A 65 8.03 -8.52 -5.26
C HIS A 65 9.10 -8.59 -4.18
N PHE A 66 8.68 -8.43 -2.94
CA PHE A 66 9.51 -8.53 -1.76
C PHE A 66 8.90 -9.57 -0.81
N LEU A 67 9.76 -10.21 -0.02
CA LEU A 67 9.31 -11.08 1.05
C LEU A 67 9.43 -10.35 2.39
N ILE A 68 8.36 -10.36 3.16
CA ILE A 68 8.36 -9.90 4.55
C ILE A 68 8.41 -11.12 5.46
N GLU A 69 9.49 -11.27 6.21
CA GLU A 69 9.64 -12.35 7.19
C GLU A 69 9.07 -11.92 8.55
N THR A 70 8.43 -12.87 9.23
CA THR A 70 8.01 -12.73 10.62
C THR A 70 9.04 -13.36 11.55
N SER A 71 9.31 -12.69 12.66
CA SER A 71 10.17 -13.18 13.74
C SER A 71 9.59 -12.79 15.10
N PRO A 72 10.10 -13.31 16.22
CA PRO A 72 9.71 -12.84 17.54
C PRO A 72 9.94 -11.34 17.78
N LYS A 73 10.83 -10.70 17.00
CA LYS A 73 11.10 -9.26 17.06
C LYS A 73 10.12 -8.44 16.20
N GLY A 74 9.18 -9.07 15.52
CA GLY A 74 8.24 -8.45 14.58
C GLY A 74 8.52 -8.84 13.13
N VAL A 75 8.27 -7.93 12.19
CA VAL A 75 8.35 -8.16 10.75
C VAL A 75 9.41 -7.30 10.07
N LYS A 76 10.00 -7.78 8.98
CA LYS A 76 10.98 -7.01 8.16
C LYS A 76 11.08 -7.54 6.73
N LEU A 77 11.58 -6.72 5.81
CA LEU A 77 11.94 -7.17 4.46
C LEU A 77 13.15 -8.12 4.49
N LYS A 78 13.00 -9.29 3.85
CA LYS A 78 14.07 -10.28 3.70
C LYS A 78 15.14 -9.78 2.73
N GLY A 79 16.40 -10.01 3.09
CA GLY A 79 17.55 -9.69 2.22
C GLY A 79 17.95 -8.21 2.25
N CYS A 80 17.29 -7.41 3.08
CA CYS A 80 17.56 -5.98 3.25
C CYS A 80 18.25 -5.77 4.62
N PRO A 81 19.59 -5.67 4.68
CA PRO A 81 20.32 -5.59 5.95
C PRO A 81 20.09 -4.27 6.70
N ASN A 82 19.73 -3.20 5.99
CA ASN A 82 19.45 -1.88 6.56
C ASN A 82 18.01 -1.75 7.08
N GLU A 83 17.20 -2.80 6.93
CA GLU A 83 15.79 -2.79 7.31
C GLU A 83 15.63 -3.02 8.82
N PRO A 84 14.95 -2.14 9.57
CA PRO A 84 14.63 -2.37 10.96
C PRO A 84 13.54 -3.46 11.13
N ASN A 85 13.41 -4.00 12.34
CA ASN A 85 12.25 -4.85 12.67
C ASN A 85 11.09 -3.95 13.09
N PHE A 86 9.92 -4.17 12.49
CA PHE A 86 8.68 -3.46 12.81
C PHE A 86 7.80 -4.33 13.69
N GLY A 87 7.09 -3.73 14.65
CA GLY A 87 6.24 -4.50 15.57
C GLY A 87 5.13 -5.32 14.87
N CYS A 88 4.65 -4.86 13.71
CA CYS A 88 3.64 -5.55 12.91
C CYS A 88 3.66 -5.08 11.45
N LEU A 89 2.89 -5.75 10.58
CA LEU A 89 2.75 -5.38 9.16
C LEU A 89 2.30 -3.92 8.99
N SER A 90 1.33 -3.47 9.78
CA SER A 90 0.82 -2.10 9.68
C SER A 90 1.90 -1.06 9.98
N ALA A 91 2.78 -1.32 10.96
CA ALA A 91 3.90 -0.45 11.28
C ALA A 91 4.93 -0.39 10.14
N LEU A 92 5.23 -1.55 9.53
CA LEU A 92 6.08 -1.61 8.34
C LEU A 92 5.47 -0.79 7.20
N VAL A 93 4.20 -1.01 6.87
CA VAL A 93 3.50 -0.31 5.79
C VAL A 93 3.48 1.20 6.04
N TYR A 94 3.12 1.61 7.25
CA TYR A 94 3.03 3.02 7.60
C TYR A 94 4.39 3.71 7.48
N GLN A 95 5.46 3.12 8.02
CA GLN A 95 6.80 3.68 7.87
C GLN A 95 7.21 3.80 6.39
N HIS A 96 6.93 2.77 5.59
CA HIS A 96 7.27 2.74 4.17
C HIS A 96 6.47 3.74 3.33
N SER A 97 5.33 4.22 3.83
CA SER A 97 4.59 5.33 3.20
C SER A 97 5.23 6.69 3.44
N ILE A 98 5.99 6.84 4.53
CA ILE A 98 6.70 8.08 4.87
C ILE A 98 8.10 8.09 4.25
N MET A 99 8.82 6.96 4.31
CA MET A 99 10.19 6.80 3.80
C MET A 99 10.32 5.48 3.02
N PRO A 100 11.00 5.46 1.86
CA PRO A 100 11.10 4.24 1.05
C PRO A 100 11.94 3.14 1.70
N LEU A 101 12.92 3.48 2.55
CA LEU A 101 13.87 2.53 3.16
C LEU A 101 14.51 1.59 2.12
N ALA A 102 14.30 0.27 2.23
CA ALA A 102 14.83 -0.68 1.25
C ALA A 102 13.97 -0.84 -0.02
N LEU A 103 12.81 -0.18 -0.08
CA LEU A 103 11.95 -0.19 -1.27
C LEU A 103 12.43 0.84 -2.32
N PRO A 104 12.15 0.61 -3.62
CA PRO A 104 12.49 1.53 -4.70
C PRO A 104 11.84 2.92 -4.58
N CYS A 105 10.64 2.99 -4.00
CA CYS A 105 9.92 4.22 -3.71
C CYS A 105 8.98 4.03 -2.51
N LYS A 106 8.31 5.10 -2.08
CA LYS A 106 7.38 5.06 -0.95
C LYS A 106 6.13 4.27 -1.31
N LEU A 107 5.53 3.61 -0.33
CA LEU A 107 4.22 3.00 -0.48
C LEU A 107 3.12 4.07 -0.49
N VAL A 108 2.12 3.91 -1.34
CA VAL A 108 0.92 4.73 -1.35
C VAL A 108 -0.20 3.93 -0.70
N ILE A 109 -0.61 4.34 0.51
CA ILE A 109 -1.72 3.69 1.21
C ILE A 109 -3.02 4.02 0.46
N PRO A 110 -3.75 3.00 -0.04
CA PRO A 110 -4.98 3.25 -0.77
C PRO A 110 -6.08 3.74 0.18
N ASP A 111 -6.89 4.69 -0.30
CA ASP A 111 -8.08 5.23 0.36
C ASP A 111 -9.33 4.38 0.12
N ARG A 112 -9.29 3.49 -0.90
CA ARG A 112 -10.36 2.56 -1.29
C ARG A 112 -9.81 1.15 -1.52
N ASP A 113 -10.68 0.16 -1.71
CA ASP A 113 -10.25 -1.21 -2.00
C ASP A 113 -9.71 -1.31 -3.43
N PRO A 114 -8.43 -1.73 -3.65
CA PRO A 114 -7.86 -1.85 -4.99
C PRO A 114 -8.63 -2.81 -5.92
N MET A 115 -9.41 -3.72 -5.34
CA MET A 115 -10.21 -4.69 -6.08
C MET A 115 -11.55 -4.12 -6.57
N ASP A 116 -12.01 -3.01 -6.00
CA ASP A 116 -13.28 -2.34 -6.34
C ASP A 116 -13.13 -1.39 -7.55
N GLU A 117 -11.91 -0.90 -7.81
CA GLU A 117 -11.61 0.05 -8.88
C GLU A 117 -11.72 -0.51 -10.31
N THR A 118 -12.16 -1.76 -10.49
CA THR A 118 -12.45 -2.29 -11.83
C THR A 118 -13.68 -1.61 -12.45
N LYS A 119 -14.40 -0.75 -11.71
CA LYS A 119 -15.69 -0.18 -12.15
C LYS A 119 -15.74 1.33 -12.41
N GLU A 120 -14.74 2.13 -12.05
CA GLU A 120 -14.87 3.61 -12.14
C GLU A 120 -13.72 4.28 -12.89
N THR A 121 -13.61 4.01 -14.19
CA THR A 121 -13.18 5.06 -15.13
C THR A 121 -14.41 5.89 -15.49
N THR A 122 -14.77 6.84 -14.63
CA THR A 122 -15.57 8.00 -15.05
C THR A 122 -15.32 9.12 -14.07
N SER A 123 -14.69 10.17 -14.58
CA SER A 123 -14.63 11.50 -14.00
C SER A 123 -15.94 11.88 -13.30
N SER A 124 -16.01 11.79 -11.99
CA SER A 124 -17.17 12.22 -11.22
C SER A 124 -16.99 13.67 -10.80
N SER A 125 -17.49 14.60 -11.62
CA SER A 125 -18.01 15.87 -11.12
C SER A 125 -19.15 15.54 -10.15
N SER A 126 -18.86 15.40 -8.86
CA SER A 126 -19.85 15.03 -7.85
C SER A 126 -20.72 16.24 -7.51
N SER A 127 -21.98 16.15 -7.90
CA SER A 127 -23.00 17.13 -7.54
C SER A 127 -23.30 17.03 -6.02
N ALA A 128 -23.62 18.16 -5.38
CA ALA A 128 -23.79 18.26 -3.93
C ALA A 128 -24.84 17.30 -3.32
N THR A 129 -25.74 16.74 -4.15
CA THR A 129 -26.77 15.78 -3.72
C THR A 129 -26.22 14.38 -3.43
N ASP A 130 -25.13 13.97 -4.06
CA ASP A 130 -24.55 12.63 -3.85
C ASP A 130 -23.77 12.54 -2.52
N LEU A 131 -23.15 13.66 -2.10
CA LEU A 131 -22.46 13.79 -0.82
C LEU A 131 -23.40 13.65 0.39
N LEU A 132 -24.69 13.96 0.24
CA LEU A 132 -25.68 13.84 1.33
C LEU A 132 -26.10 12.39 1.60
N LYS A 133 -26.02 11.51 0.59
CA LYS A 133 -26.35 10.07 0.75
C LYS A 133 -25.19 9.28 1.32
N GLN A 134 -23.97 9.73 1.04
CA GLN A 134 -22.73 9.17 1.55
C GLN A 134 -22.40 9.88 2.86
N GLY A 135 -23.02 9.42 3.96
CA GLY A 135 -22.79 10.01 5.28
C GLY A 135 -21.29 10.26 5.54
N ALA A 136 -20.96 11.45 6.01
CA ALA A 136 -19.57 11.82 6.27
C ALA A 136 -19.01 11.00 7.44
N ALA A 137 -18.13 10.05 7.14
CA ALA A 137 -17.34 9.36 8.15
C ALA A 137 -16.10 10.21 8.46
N CYS A 138 -16.04 10.77 9.66
CA CYS A 138 -14.87 11.51 10.13
C CYS A 138 -14.34 10.89 11.43
N ASN A 139 -13.01 10.86 11.56
CA ASN A 139 -12.36 10.51 12.82
C ASN A 139 -12.40 11.73 13.72
N VAL A 140 -13.20 11.68 14.78
CA VAL A 140 -13.23 12.72 15.81
C VAL A 140 -12.09 12.45 16.79
N LEU A 141 -11.11 13.35 16.81
CA LEU A 141 -10.04 13.34 17.82
C LEU A 141 -10.42 14.34 18.91
N PHE A 142 -10.64 13.82 20.12
CA PHE A 142 -10.78 14.65 21.31
C PHE A 142 -9.39 15.16 21.71
N ILE A 143 -9.16 16.47 21.55
CA ILE A 143 -7.85 17.09 21.79
C ILE A 143 -7.71 17.50 23.26
N ASN A 144 -8.69 18.20 23.82
CA ASN A 144 -8.76 18.55 25.24
C ASN A 144 -10.14 19.15 25.60
N SER A 145 -10.46 19.22 26.89
CA SER A 145 -11.56 20.01 27.44
C SER A 145 -11.01 21.06 28.39
N VAL A 146 -11.48 22.29 28.27
CA VAL A 146 -11.07 23.41 29.14
C VAL A 146 -12.32 24.00 29.76
N GLU A 147 -12.31 24.09 31.09
CA GLU A 147 -13.36 24.75 31.85
C GLU A 147 -13.24 26.27 31.66
N MET A 148 -14.32 26.91 31.22
CA MET A 148 -14.36 28.35 30.99
C MET A 148 -15.20 28.99 32.10
N GLU A 149 -14.56 29.67 33.04
CA GLU A 149 -15.28 30.48 34.03
C GLU A 149 -15.73 31.79 33.37
N SER A 150 -17.02 32.11 33.52
CA SER A 150 -17.57 33.38 33.03
C SER A 150 -17.37 34.46 34.08
N LEU A 151 -16.71 35.57 33.70
CA LEU A 151 -16.65 36.78 34.52
C LEU A 151 -18.06 37.38 34.58
N THR A 152 -18.73 37.24 35.72
CA THR A 152 -19.88 38.09 36.04
C THR A 152 -19.35 39.41 36.57
N GLY A 153 -19.74 40.51 35.91
CA GLY A 153 -19.50 41.88 36.36
C GLY A 153 -20.60 42.36 37.29
#